data_AF-A0A3D1AVP2-F1
#
_entry.id   AF-A0A3D1AVP2-F1
#
_cell.length_a   1.000
_cell.length_b   1.000
_cell.length_c   1.000
_cell.angle_alpha   90.00
_cell.angle_beta   90.00
_cell.angle_gamma   90.00
#
_symmetry.space_group_name_H-M   'P 1'
#
loop_
_entity.id
_entity.type
_entity.pdbx_description
1 polymer ?
#
loop_
_entity_poly.entity_id
_entity_poly.type
_entity_poly.pdbx_seq_one_letter_code
_entity_poly.pdbx_strand_id
1 'polypeptide(L)'
;FSKDELITPDDVRGRHATLEEAVLTDGWPTLDAARGKVIFLMDQKAAGPLYRQGHPALQGRVLFTNSTPGSPDAAFIEVNEPLPDTAVIPSLVKKGYLVRSRTDEPTGQARVNDTRQREAAMASGAQILSTDYAFKEAASWTGYSVDFPGGGIARCNPVLKPANCSAQALAEPK
;
A
#
# COMPACT_ATOMS: atom_id res chain seq x y z
N PHE A 1 -16.13 7.07 -12.09
CA PHE A 1 -15.13 8.03 -11.62
C PHE A 1 -14.79 8.97 -12.74
N SER A 2 -15.00 10.27 -12.52
CA SER A 2 -14.42 11.36 -13.29
C SER A 2 -12.91 11.44 -13.05
N LYS A 3 -12.20 12.21 -13.89
CA LYS A 3 -10.74 12.34 -13.79
C LYS A 3 -10.29 12.82 -12.41
N ASP A 4 -11.01 13.76 -11.82
CA ASP A 4 -10.66 14.34 -10.52
C ASP A 4 -10.97 13.43 -9.33
N GLU A 5 -11.72 12.35 -9.54
CA GLU A 5 -11.99 11.31 -8.53
C GLU A 5 -10.95 10.18 -8.55
N LEU A 6 -9.97 10.23 -9.45
CA LEU A 6 -8.93 9.21 -9.58
C LEU A 6 -7.54 9.76 -9.23
N ILE A 7 -6.66 8.85 -8.84
CA ILE A 7 -5.22 9.01 -8.96
C ILE A 7 -4.77 7.94 -9.94
N THR A 8 -4.25 8.36 -11.09
CA THR A 8 -3.77 7.49 -12.17
C THR A 8 -2.25 7.45 -12.22
N PRO A 9 -1.66 6.46 -12.91
CA PRO A 9 -0.24 6.46 -13.30
C PRO A 9 0.26 7.79 -13.86
N ASP A 10 -0.53 8.46 -14.69
CA ASP A 10 -0.09 9.72 -15.31
C ASP A 10 -0.07 10.87 -14.30
N ASP A 11 -0.98 10.89 -13.32
CA ASP A 11 -0.99 11.89 -12.24
C ASP A 11 0.24 11.75 -11.33
N VAL A 12 0.65 10.51 -11.04
CA VAL A 12 1.85 10.22 -10.22
C VAL A 12 3.14 10.45 -11.01
N ARG A 13 3.17 10.07 -12.30
CA ARG A 13 4.37 10.24 -13.14
C ARG A 13 4.66 11.72 -13.39
N GLY A 14 3.63 12.55 -13.49
CA GLY A 14 3.78 13.98 -13.75
C GLY A 14 4.61 14.25 -15.02
N ARG A 15 5.77 14.87 -14.86
CA ARG A 15 6.67 15.24 -15.97
C ARG A 15 7.82 14.26 -16.20
N HIS A 16 7.94 13.22 -15.38
CA HIS A 16 9.03 12.26 -15.49
C HIS A 16 8.83 11.29 -16.66
N ALA A 17 9.93 10.69 -17.11
CA ALA A 17 9.89 9.69 -18.17
C ALA A 17 9.25 8.38 -17.68
N THR A 18 9.40 8.06 -16.40
CA THR A 18 8.96 6.80 -15.79
C THR A 18 8.27 7.03 -14.45
N LEU A 19 7.41 6.09 -14.05
CA LEU A 19 6.79 6.09 -12.73
C LEU A 19 7.82 5.90 -11.62
N GLU A 20 8.78 5.01 -11.86
CA GLU A 20 9.91 4.73 -10.95
C GLU A 20 10.65 6.01 -10.58
N GLU A 21 11.06 6.79 -11.58
CA GLU A 21 11.73 8.06 -11.34
C GLU A 21 10.87 9.00 -10.48
N ALA A 22 9.60 9.18 -10.84
CA ALA A 22 8.70 10.07 -10.13
C ALA A 22 8.52 9.69 -8.65
N VAL A 23 8.29 8.40 -8.34
CA VAL A 23 8.08 7.99 -6.94
C VAL A 23 9.36 8.02 -6.11
N LEU A 24 10.54 7.89 -6.75
CA LEU A 24 11.83 7.96 -6.06
C LEU A 24 12.29 9.41 -5.79
N THR A 25 11.85 10.38 -6.61
CA THR A 25 12.26 11.80 -6.46
C THR A 25 11.18 12.67 -5.83
N ASP A 26 9.96 12.61 -6.37
CA ASP A 26 8.87 13.52 -6.04
C ASP A 26 7.90 12.84 -5.05
N GLY A 27 7.81 11.51 -5.12
CA GLY A 27 6.96 10.69 -4.27
C GLY A 27 5.52 10.61 -4.75
N TRP A 28 4.67 10.01 -3.91
CA TRP A 28 3.23 9.97 -4.13
C TRP A 28 2.56 11.29 -3.71
N PRO A 29 1.35 11.61 -4.25
CA PRO A 29 0.55 12.71 -3.75
C PRO A 29 0.40 12.67 -2.23
N THR A 30 0.37 13.86 -1.60
CA THR A 30 0.15 13.95 -0.16
C THR A 30 -1.22 13.40 0.23
N LEU A 31 -1.39 12.99 1.49
CA LEU A 31 -2.68 12.50 1.98
C LEU A 31 -3.82 13.50 1.74
N ASP A 32 -3.56 14.80 1.94
CA ASP A 32 -4.55 15.85 1.70
C ASP A 32 -4.95 15.96 0.22
N ALA A 33 -3.99 15.82 -0.70
CA ALA A 33 -4.27 15.83 -2.14
C ALA A 33 -4.95 14.54 -2.62
N ALA A 34 -4.74 13.43 -1.93
CA ALA A 34 -5.28 12.11 -2.27
C ALA A 34 -6.69 11.85 -1.69
N ARG A 35 -7.11 12.64 -0.69
CA ARG A 35 -8.35 12.42 0.06
C ARG A 35 -9.57 12.46 -0.87
N GLY A 36 -10.44 11.46 -0.75
CA GLY A 36 -11.65 11.32 -1.57
C GLY A 36 -11.42 10.78 -2.99
N LYS A 37 -10.18 10.47 -3.38
CA LYS A 37 -9.85 9.89 -4.67
C LYS A 37 -9.70 8.37 -4.59
N VAL A 38 -9.82 7.71 -5.74
CA VAL A 38 -9.68 6.26 -5.90
C VAL A 38 -8.40 5.92 -6.65
N ILE A 39 -7.66 4.93 -6.14
CA ILE A 39 -6.53 4.29 -6.81
C ILE A 39 -6.91 2.86 -7.20
N PHE A 40 -6.41 2.43 -8.35
CA PHE A 40 -6.59 1.08 -8.86
C PHE A 40 -5.25 0.36 -8.83
N LEU A 41 -5.13 -0.73 -8.05
CA LEU A 41 -3.90 -1.49 -7.88
C LEU A 41 -4.09 -2.92 -8.40
N MET A 42 -3.18 -3.39 -9.27
CA MET A 42 -3.20 -4.74 -9.80
C MET A 42 -2.59 -5.71 -8.80
N ASP A 43 -3.39 -6.55 -8.17
CA ASP A 43 -2.92 -7.65 -7.32
C ASP A 43 -2.17 -8.72 -8.14
N GLN A 44 -2.75 -9.12 -9.29
CA GLN A 44 -2.25 -10.18 -10.16
C GLN A 44 -1.00 -9.77 -10.96
N LYS A 45 0.19 -9.91 -10.37
CA LYS A 45 1.48 -9.55 -10.99
C LYS A 45 1.69 -10.14 -12.38
N ALA A 46 1.21 -11.37 -12.62
CA ALA A 46 1.35 -12.05 -13.91
C ALA A 46 0.59 -11.37 -15.06
N ALA A 47 -0.44 -10.57 -14.78
CA ALA A 47 -1.17 -9.81 -15.79
C ALA A 47 -0.46 -8.51 -16.21
N GLY A 48 0.55 -8.08 -15.44
CA GLY A 48 1.28 -6.82 -15.68
C GLY A 48 1.88 -6.68 -17.08
N PRO A 49 2.60 -7.68 -17.62
CA PRO A 49 3.16 -7.61 -18.97
C PRO A 49 2.10 -7.36 -20.05
N LEU A 50 0.95 -8.04 -19.98
CA LEU A 50 -0.15 -7.85 -20.93
C LEU A 50 -0.75 -6.44 -20.81
N TYR A 51 -0.97 -5.98 -19.57
CA TYR A 51 -1.55 -4.66 -19.33
C TYR A 51 -0.66 -3.50 -19.83
N ARG A 52 0.66 -3.68 -19.82
CA ARG A 52 1.64 -2.70 -20.32
C ARG A 52 1.76 -2.64 -21.85
N GLN A 53 1.22 -3.59 -22.61
CA GLN A 53 1.39 -3.60 -24.07
C GLN A 53 0.86 -2.32 -24.70
N GLY A 54 1.72 -1.63 -25.46
CA GLY A 54 1.39 -0.34 -26.09
C GLY A 54 1.38 0.87 -25.14
N HIS A 55 1.65 0.67 -23.85
CA HIS A 55 1.59 1.70 -22.81
C HIS A 55 2.87 1.66 -21.94
N PRO A 56 4.03 2.05 -22.49
CA PRO A 56 5.29 2.07 -21.74
C PRO A 56 5.13 2.94 -20.48
N ALA A 57 5.69 2.49 -19.35
CA ALA A 57 5.56 3.17 -18.05
C ALA A 57 4.10 3.54 -17.68
N LEU A 58 3.13 2.74 -18.13
CA LEU A 58 1.69 2.92 -17.88
C LEU A 58 1.10 4.23 -18.42
N GLN A 59 1.70 4.82 -19.46
CA GLN A 59 1.15 6.00 -20.14
C GLN A 59 -0.32 5.78 -20.56
N GLY A 60 -1.24 6.65 -20.12
CA GLY A 60 -2.66 6.56 -20.46
C GLY A 60 -3.41 5.37 -19.83
N ARG A 61 -2.81 4.68 -18.85
CA ARG A 61 -3.46 3.60 -18.09
C ARG A 61 -4.03 4.13 -16.77
N VAL A 62 -5.00 3.40 -16.21
CA VAL A 62 -5.68 3.77 -14.95
C VAL A 62 -5.14 2.97 -13.75
N LEU A 63 -4.95 1.67 -13.93
CA LEU A 63 -4.43 0.74 -12.91
C LEU A 63 -2.90 0.85 -12.79
N PHE A 64 -2.38 0.84 -11.57
CA PHE A 64 -0.97 0.62 -11.27
C PHE A 64 -0.69 -0.89 -11.23
N THR A 65 0.38 -1.33 -11.88
CA THR A 65 0.81 -2.73 -11.85
C THR A 65 1.53 -3.03 -10.52
N ASN A 66 1.34 -4.23 -9.98
CA ASN A 66 2.26 -4.80 -8.99
C ASN A 66 3.60 -5.09 -9.69
N SER A 67 4.47 -4.08 -9.72
CA SER A 67 5.68 -4.11 -10.53
C SER A 67 6.87 -4.66 -9.75
N THR A 68 8.03 -4.68 -10.39
CA THR A 68 9.31 -5.02 -9.79
C THR A 68 10.10 -3.71 -9.61
N PRO A 69 10.65 -3.41 -8.40
CA PRO A 69 11.45 -2.22 -8.17
C PRO A 69 12.49 -2.00 -9.27
N GLY A 70 12.63 -0.77 -9.76
CA GLY A 70 13.53 -0.39 -10.85
C GLY A 70 12.95 -0.54 -12.25
N SER A 71 11.74 -1.09 -12.40
CA SER A 71 11.05 -1.17 -13.70
C SER A 71 10.40 0.18 -14.04
N PRO A 72 10.29 0.60 -15.31
CA PRO A 72 9.73 1.91 -15.67
C PRO A 72 8.30 2.20 -15.15
N ASP A 73 7.51 1.17 -14.85
CA ASP A 73 6.15 1.28 -14.30
C ASP A 73 6.07 1.09 -12.78
N ALA A 74 7.19 0.94 -12.09
CA ALA A 74 7.18 0.64 -10.66
C ALA A 74 6.88 1.88 -9.82
N ALA A 75 5.65 1.91 -9.30
CA ALA A 75 5.19 2.86 -8.28
C ALA A 75 4.52 2.14 -7.11
N PHE A 76 3.87 1.01 -7.39
CA PHE A 76 3.20 0.13 -6.43
C PHE A 76 3.87 -1.25 -6.41
N ILE A 77 4.05 -1.79 -5.20
CA ILE A 77 4.60 -3.12 -4.99
C ILE A 77 3.77 -3.85 -3.93
N GLU A 78 3.39 -5.08 -4.22
CA GLU A 78 2.82 -5.96 -3.23
C GLU A 78 3.91 -6.85 -2.60
N VAL A 79 3.96 -6.88 -1.27
CA VAL A 79 4.82 -7.78 -0.50
C VAL A 79 3.95 -8.52 0.51
N ASN A 80 3.49 -9.70 0.11
CA ASN A 80 2.50 -10.49 0.84
C ASN A 80 3.03 -11.12 2.14
N GLU A 81 4.34 -11.30 2.28
CA GLU A 81 4.96 -11.96 3.43
C GLU A 81 5.99 -11.02 4.09
N PRO A 82 5.67 -10.46 5.27
CA PRO A 82 6.58 -9.54 5.97
C PRO A 82 7.63 -10.24 6.84
N LEU A 83 7.50 -11.56 7.07
CA LEU A 83 8.33 -12.32 8.02
C LEU A 83 9.66 -12.84 7.45
N PRO A 84 9.73 -13.39 6.22
CA PRO A 84 10.98 -13.99 5.71
C PRO A 84 12.15 -13.01 5.66
N ASP A 85 11.87 -11.74 5.33
CA ASP A 85 12.85 -10.66 5.40
C ASP A 85 12.16 -9.35 5.82
N THR A 86 12.31 -9.02 7.11
CA THR A 86 11.70 -7.85 7.74
C THR A 86 12.27 -6.52 7.23
N ALA A 87 13.38 -6.51 6.49
CA ALA A 87 14.00 -5.31 5.95
C ALA A 87 13.46 -4.90 4.56
N VAL A 88 12.85 -5.84 3.81
CA VAL A 88 12.38 -5.61 2.44
C VAL A 88 11.38 -4.46 2.39
N ILE A 89 10.26 -4.58 3.11
CA ILE A 89 9.18 -3.58 3.06
C ILE A 89 9.67 -2.19 3.53
N PRO A 90 10.36 -2.04 4.69
CA PRO A 90 10.91 -0.75 5.08
C PRO A 90 11.83 -0.13 4.03
N SER A 91 12.63 -0.94 3.32
CA SER A 91 13.54 -0.45 2.28
C SER A 91 12.77 0.10 1.06
N LEU A 92 11.68 -0.57 0.65
CA LEU A 92 10.83 -0.13 -0.45
C LEU A 92 10.07 1.15 -0.09
N VAL A 93 9.49 1.18 1.11
CA VAL A 93 8.77 2.35 1.63
C VAL A 93 9.68 3.58 1.68
N LYS A 94 10.92 3.43 2.18
CA LYS A 94 11.90 4.53 2.23
C LYS A 94 12.35 5.02 0.86
N LYS A 95 12.32 4.15 -0.16
CA LYS A 95 12.62 4.54 -1.53
C LYS A 95 11.52 5.38 -2.15
N GLY A 96 10.27 5.24 -1.71
CA GLY A 96 9.13 6.03 -2.19
C GLY A 96 8.01 5.19 -2.81
N TYR A 97 8.15 3.87 -2.89
CA TYR A 97 7.08 3.01 -3.39
C TYR A 97 5.88 2.98 -2.44
N LEU A 98 4.69 2.86 -3.03
CA LEU A 98 3.49 2.46 -2.32
C LEU A 98 3.51 0.95 -2.13
N VAL A 99 3.48 0.48 -0.88
CA VAL A 99 3.57 -0.94 -0.56
C VAL A 99 2.30 -1.44 0.13
N ARG A 100 1.77 -2.55 -0.37
CA ARG A 100 0.72 -3.34 0.28
C ARG A 100 1.32 -4.60 0.90
N SER A 101 0.93 -4.92 2.13
CA SER A 101 1.31 -6.16 2.81
C SER A 101 0.12 -6.82 3.51
N ARG A 102 0.21 -8.12 3.75
CA ARG A 102 -0.82 -8.90 4.45
C ARG A 102 -0.46 -9.06 5.91
N THR A 103 -1.45 -8.91 6.78
CA THR A 103 -1.34 -9.18 8.22
C THR A 103 -1.55 -10.66 8.57
N ASP A 104 -2.11 -11.43 7.64
CA ASP A 104 -2.49 -12.83 7.78
C ASP A 104 -2.48 -13.54 6.42
N GLU A 105 -2.37 -14.86 6.48
CA GLU A 105 -2.71 -15.76 5.39
C GLU A 105 -4.03 -16.44 5.72
N PRO A 106 -4.90 -16.63 4.73
CA PRO A 106 -6.35 -16.65 4.91
C PRO A 106 -6.85 -16.98 6.32
N THR A 107 -6.96 -18.26 6.67
CA THR A 107 -7.41 -18.67 8.01
C THR A 107 -6.30 -19.33 8.84
N GLY A 108 -5.04 -19.20 8.42
CA GLY A 108 -3.90 -19.90 9.03
C GLY A 108 -3.59 -19.36 10.43
N GLN A 109 -3.17 -18.10 10.49
CA GLN A 109 -2.75 -17.42 11.71
C GLN A 109 -3.89 -17.34 12.72
N ALA A 110 -5.10 -17.03 12.26
CA ALA A 110 -6.24 -16.88 13.13
C ALA A 110 -6.68 -18.19 13.81
N ARG A 111 -6.47 -19.37 13.21
CA ARG A 111 -6.82 -20.65 13.87
C ARG A 111 -5.97 -20.96 15.09
N VAL A 112 -4.78 -20.39 15.17
CA VAL A 112 -3.82 -20.60 16.27
C VAL A 112 -3.49 -19.32 17.03
N ASN A 113 -4.20 -18.23 16.73
CA ASN A 113 -3.95 -16.89 17.27
C ASN A 113 -2.51 -16.39 17.07
N ASP A 114 -1.88 -16.72 15.94
CA ASP A 114 -0.51 -16.30 15.65
C ASP A 114 -0.47 -14.87 15.09
N THR A 115 -0.07 -13.92 15.92
CA THR A 115 -0.05 -12.50 15.57
C THR A 115 1.25 -12.05 14.91
N ARG A 116 2.27 -12.93 14.77
CA ARG A 116 3.62 -12.53 14.33
C ARG A 116 3.61 -11.82 12.97
N GLN A 117 2.83 -12.31 12.01
CA GLN A 117 2.72 -11.70 10.68
C GLN A 117 2.05 -10.33 10.74
N ARG A 118 0.99 -10.18 11.54
CA ARG A 118 0.30 -8.90 11.79
C ARG A 118 1.26 -7.88 12.37
N GLU A 119 1.99 -8.25 13.42
CA GLU A 119 2.95 -7.37 14.07
C GLU A 119 4.09 -6.96 13.11
N ALA A 120 4.60 -7.91 12.31
CA ALA A 120 5.62 -7.62 11.31
C ALA A 120 5.10 -6.67 10.21
N ALA A 121 3.91 -6.92 9.66
CA ALA A 121 3.26 -6.06 8.68
C ALA A 121 3.05 -4.65 9.24
N MET A 122 2.56 -4.53 10.48
CA MET A 122 2.40 -3.24 11.14
C MET A 122 3.76 -2.54 11.35
N ALA A 123 4.79 -3.23 11.83
CA ALA A 123 6.11 -2.62 12.04
C ALA A 123 6.80 -2.18 10.74
N SER A 124 6.46 -2.81 9.61
CA SER A 124 7.16 -2.67 8.32
C SER A 124 7.07 -1.30 7.64
N GLY A 125 6.06 -0.51 7.99
CA GLY A 125 5.78 0.77 7.32
C GLY A 125 5.07 0.65 5.97
N ALA A 126 4.62 -0.54 5.55
CA ALA A 126 3.68 -0.66 4.43
C ALA A 126 2.49 0.30 4.62
N GLN A 127 2.12 1.02 3.57
CA GLN A 127 1.06 2.02 3.63
C GLN A 127 -0.34 1.39 3.53
N ILE A 128 -0.44 0.21 2.93
CA ILE A 128 -1.69 -0.56 2.82
C ILE A 128 -1.49 -1.88 3.55
N LEU A 129 -2.31 -2.13 4.58
CA LEU A 129 -2.40 -3.41 5.26
C LEU A 129 -3.72 -4.06 4.89
N SER A 130 -3.66 -5.35 4.53
CA SER A 130 -4.85 -6.14 4.16
C SER A 130 -4.97 -7.37 5.05
N THR A 131 -6.21 -7.72 5.35
CA THR A 131 -6.61 -8.83 6.21
C THR A 131 -7.87 -9.48 5.66
N ASP A 132 -8.06 -10.78 5.92
CA ASP A 132 -9.31 -11.50 5.61
C ASP A 132 -10.40 -11.28 6.69
N TYR A 133 -10.11 -10.48 7.72
CA TYR A 133 -11.01 -10.20 8.84
C TYR A 133 -11.70 -8.84 8.70
N ALA A 134 -13.01 -8.81 8.92
CA ALA A 134 -13.75 -7.55 8.92
C ALA A 134 -13.29 -6.64 10.08
N PHE A 135 -13.38 -5.34 9.87
CA PHE A 135 -12.95 -4.34 10.85
C PHE A 135 -13.69 -4.53 12.18
N LYS A 136 -12.95 -4.57 13.29
CA LYS A 136 -13.47 -4.82 14.65
C LYS A 136 -14.15 -6.18 14.85
N GLU A 137 -14.00 -7.13 13.93
CA GLU A 137 -14.53 -8.48 14.08
C GLU A 137 -13.39 -9.46 14.41
N ALA A 138 -13.40 -9.94 15.65
CA ALA A 138 -12.46 -10.96 16.08
C ALA A 138 -12.93 -12.36 15.68
N ALA A 139 -12.01 -13.23 15.27
CA ALA A 139 -12.30 -14.63 15.00
C ALA A 139 -12.92 -15.30 16.24
N SER A 140 -14.10 -15.89 16.10
CA SER A 140 -14.90 -16.38 17.24
C SER A 140 -14.21 -17.47 18.08
N TRP A 141 -13.26 -18.21 17.49
CA TRP A 141 -12.58 -19.34 18.12
C TRP A 141 -11.32 -18.96 18.92
N THR A 142 -10.63 -17.87 18.56
CA THR A 142 -9.34 -17.48 19.16
C THR A 142 -9.28 -16.03 19.62
N GLY A 143 -10.22 -15.20 19.17
CA GLY A 143 -10.16 -13.75 19.36
C GLY A 143 -9.15 -13.05 18.45
N TYR A 144 -8.62 -13.71 17.41
CA TYR A 144 -7.71 -13.07 16.46
C TYR A 144 -8.41 -11.90 15.75
N SER A 145 -7.80 -10.72 15.79
CA SER A 145 -8.29 -9.53 15.07
C SER A 145 -7.13 -8.72 14.49
N VAL A 146 -7.45 -7.84 13.55
CA VAL A 146 -6.49 -6.90 12.95
C VAL A 146 -7.06 -5.50 13.06
N ASP A 147 -6.55 -4.76 14.04
CA ASP A 147 -6.97 -3.39 14.30
C ASP A 147 -5.74 -2.54 14.66
N PHE A 148 -5.76 -1.26 14.31
CA PHE A 148 -4.75 -0.34 14.83
C PHE A 148 -5.03 -0.02 16.31
N PRO A 149 -3.98 0.22 17.12
CA PRO A 149 -4.14 0.77 18.45
C PRO A 149 -4.99 2.05 18.41
N GLY A 150 -6.05 2.11 19.22
CA GLY A 150 -7.02 3.22 19.22
C GLY A 150 -8.22 3.05 18.29
N GLY A 151 -8.30 1.97 17.52
CA GLY A 151 -9.51 1.57 16.76
C GLY A 151 -9.83 2.44 15.53
N GLY A 152 -8.83 3.14 14.99
CA GLY A 152 -8.92 3.89 13.73
C GLY A 152 -8.56 3.05 12.50
N ILE A 153 -8.81 3.60 11.32
CA ILE A 153 -8.50 2.95 10.01
C ILE A 153 -7.11 3.30 9.48
N ALA A 154 -6.40 4.23 10.13
CA ALA A 154 -5.07 4.69 9.76
C ALA A 154 -4.26 5.09 11.01
N ARG A 155 -2.93 5.06 10.89
CA ARG A 155 -1.99 5.57 11.90
C ARG A 155 -0.74 6.14 11.22
N CYS A 156 0.07 6.85 11.99
CA CYS A 156 1.33 7.37 11.50
C CYS A 156 2.29 6.24 11.11
N ASN A 157 2.96 6.41 9.96
CA ASN A 157 3.88 5.42 9.43
C ASN A 157 5.11 5.27 10.37
N PRO A 158 5.35 4.08 10.95
CA PRO A 158 6.42 3.89 11.94
C PRO A 158 7.84 3.96 11.34
N VAL A 159 7.96 3.82 10.01
CA VAL A 159 9.23 3.85 9.28
C VAL A 159 9.53 5.25 8.74
N LEU A 160 8.58 5.88 8.05
CA LEU A 160 8.77 7.22 7.49
C LEU A 160 8.75 8.32 8.55
N LYS A 161 8.02 8.12 9.65
CA LYS A 161 7.88 9.06 10.78
C LYS A 161 7.71 10.53 10.33
N PRO A 162 6.67 10.86 9.54
CA PRO A 162 6.48 12.23 9.08
C PRO A 162 6.28 13.17 10.28
N ALA A 163 7.04 14.27 10.33
CA ALA A 163 7.09 15.17 11.49
C ALA A 163 5.73 15.75 11.90
N ASN A 164 4.82 15.94 10.94
CA ASN A 164 3.50 16.54 11.16
C ASN A 164 2.38 15.49 11.25
N CYS A 165 2.71 14.21 11.39
CA CYS A 165 1.69 13.18 11.49
C CYS A 165 1.03 13.20 12.87
N SER A 166 -0.29 13.37 12.89
CA SER A 166 -1.12 13.36 14.09
C SER A 166 -2.42 12.60 13.83
N ALA A 167 -3.10 12.18 14.90
CA ALA A 167 -4.42 11.55 14.79
C ALA A 167 -5.43 12.46 14.05
N GLN A 168 -5.33 13.78 14.24
CA GLN A 168 -6.19 14.75 13.57
C GLN A 168 -5.92 14.82 12.06
N ALA A 169 -4.65 14.77 11.64
CA ALA A 169 -4.28 14.73 10.23
C ALA A 169 -4.78 13.45 9.51
N LEU A 170 -4.97 12.37 10.27
CA LEU A 170 -5.43 11.08 9.76
C LEU A 170 -6.94 10.89 9.83
N ALA A 171 -7.67 11.77 10.51
CA ALA A 171 -9.12 11.69 10.61
C ALA A 171 -9.77 11.79 9.22
N GLU A 172 -10.91 11.13 9.03
CA GLU A 172 -11.74 11.36 7.85
C GLU A 172 -12.30 12.78 7.88
N PRO A 173 -12.40 13.47 6.73
CA PRO A 173 -13.06 14.76 6.68
C PRO A 173 -14.53 14.51 7.03
N LYS A 174 -15.07 15.35 7.92
CA LYS A 174 -16.49 15.32 8.28
C LYS A 174 -17.36 15.81 7.15
#